data_AF-A0A0D8JE10-F1
#
_entry.id   AF-A0A0D8JE10-F1
#
_cell.length_a   1.000
_cell.length_b   1.000
_cell.length_c   1.000
_cell.angle_alpha   90.00
_cell.angle_beta   90.00
_cell.angle_gamma   90.00
#
_symmetry.space_group_name_H-M   'P 1'
#
loop_
_entity.id
_entity.type
_entity.pdbx_description
1 polymer ?
#
loop_
_entity_poly.entity_id
_entity_poly.type
_entity_poly.pdbx_seq_one_letter_code
_entity_poly.pdbx_strand_id
1 'polypeptide(L)'
;MRKLSLIIVVLFLVFQLRAQENPHGEDLSIDCLDCHTTEGWIFSKATARFSHDSTDFTLDGQHAFTDCRACHTTLVFNDAKSNCMDCHNDMHNNTVGLDCRRCHDSRSWLVSNITEIHQTSRFPLMGAHNTADCSDCHTSASLLEFQPLGVECIDCHSQDYYATTEPNHVESGFSTDCFECHRIDAFLWSAQGINHDFFPLTKGHAVSSCTECHTSGVFEPISTDCFSCHETDFVSATNPSHQNSGFSTQCSDCHTTDPGWSPAQFTVHDDYYFPIYSGRHRGEWNNCFDCHTQQNSYSLFSCTDCHEHNQTETDSRHRDVNDYVYTPTSCFDCHPRGNAEDD
;
A
#
# COMPACT_ATOMS: atom_id res chain seq x y z
N MET A 1 -79.82 75.82 6.55
CA MET A 1 -79.50 74.74 5.58
C MET A 1 -78.07 74.74 5.02
N ARG A 2 -77.18 75.72 5.33
CA ARG A 2 -75.77 75.72 4.84
C ARG A 2 -74.74 75.02 5.73
N LYS A 3 -75.10 74.58 6.95
CA LYS A 3 -74.16 73.90 7.87
C LYS A 3 -74.12 72.37 7.72
N LEU A 4 -75.18 71.75 7.19
CA LEU A 4 -75.19 70.29 6.93
C LEU A 4 -74.34 69.91 5.70
N SER A 5 -74.29 70.76 4.67
CA SER A 5 -73.54 70.47 3.45
C SER A 5 -72.01 70.52 3.64
N LEU A 6 -71.49 71.32 4.58
CA LEU A 6 -70.06 71.33 4.87
C LEU A 6 -69.62 70.10 5.66
N ILE A 7 -70.45 69.60 6.57
CA ILE A 7 -70.14 68.43 7.40
C ILE A 7 -70.15 67.14 6.56
N ILE A 8 -71.05 67.03 5.58
CA ILE A 8 -71.09 65.87 4.66
C ILE A 8 -69.89 65.89 3.71
N VAL A 9 -69.45 67.05 3.23
CA VAL A 9 -68.26 67.17 2.36
C VAL A 9 -66.97 66.89 3.14
N VAL A 10 -66.86 67.32 4.39
CA VAL A 10 -65.71 67.00 5.26
C VAL A 10 -65.70 65.51 5.62
N LEU A 11 -66.86 64.88 5.91
CA LEU A 11 -66.93 63.44 6.17
C LEU A 11 -66.63 62.58 4.94
N PHE A 12 -66.98 63.05 3.73
CA PHE A 12 -66.58 62.39 2.47
C PHE A 12 -65.08 62.54 2.18
N LEU A 13 -64.45 63.66 2.56
CA LEU A 13 -63.00 63.84 2.44
C LEU A 13 -62.21 63.01 3.47
N VAL A 14 -62.72 62.85 4.69
CA VAL A 14 -62.05 62.07 5.74
C VAL A 14 -62.09 60.56 5.44
N PHE A 15 -63.04 60.06 4.64
CA PHE A 15 -63.10 58.66 4.22
C PHE A 15 -62.15 58.28 3.07
N GLN A 16 -61.50 59.26 2.43
CA GLN A 16 -60.51 59.04 1.35
C GLN A 16 -59.05 59.04 1.87
N LEU A 17 -58.83 59.35 3.14
CA LEU A 17 -57.54 59.20 3.81
C LEU A 17 -57.47 57.85 4.55
N ARG A 18 -57.74 56.75 3.83
CA ARG A 18 -57.12 55.49 4.26
C ARG A 18 -55.67 55.60 3.86
N ALA A 19 -54.79 55.69 4.86
CA ALA A 19 -53.36 55.50 4.68
C ALA A 19 -53.18 54.29 3.75
N GLN A 20 -52.48 54.50 2.65
CA GLN A 20 -52.18 53.45 1.70
C GLN A 20 -51.30 52.45 2.47
N GLU A 21 -51.88 51.31 2.86
CA GLU A 21 -51.15 50.26 3.57
C GLU A 21 -49.94 49.89 2.71
N ASN A 22 -48.74 49.89 3.31
CA ASN A 22 -47.53 49.53 2.58
C ASN A 22 -47.69 48.09 2.09
N PRO A 23 -47.76 47.85 0.77
CA PRO A 23 -47.98 46.51 0.25
C PRO A 23 -46.83 45.56 0.58
N HIS A 24 -45.70 46.09 1.06
CA HIS A 24 -44.52 45.33 1.45
C HIS A 24 -44.42 45.04 2.96
N GLY A 25 -45.48 45.33 3.73
CA GLY A 25 -45.52 45.13 5.18
C GLY A 25 -45.07 46.36 5.98
N GLU A 26 -45.27 46.30 7.30
CA GLU A 26 -44.94 47.41 8.22
C GLU A 26 -43.43 47.51 8.51
N ASP A 27 -42.69 46.42 8.29
CA ASP A 27 -41.28 46.29 8.69
C ASP A 27 -40.28 46.75 7.61
N LEU A 28 -40.74 47.06 6.38
CA LEU A 28 -39.86 47.49 5.30
C LEU A 28 -39.42 48.95 5.51
N SER A 29 -38.15 49.15 5.87
CA SER A 29 -37.53 50.45 6.18
C SER A 29 -36.61 51.01 5.09
N ILE A 30 -36.84 50.62 3.83
CA ILE A 30 -36.09 51.08 2.64
C ILE A 30 -36.81 52.27 1.99
N ASP A 31 -36.06 53.22 1.41
CA ASP A 31 -36.66 54.33 0.67
C ASP A 31 -37.44 53.78 -0.54
N CYS A 32 -38.71 54.18 -0.70
CA CYS A 32 -39.55 53.77 -1.83
C CYS A 32 -38.87 54.05 -3.18
N LEU A 33 -38.04 55.09 -3.29
CA LEU A 33 -37.32 55.46 -4.51
C LEU A 33 -36.13 54.54 -4.84
N ASP A 34 -35.74 53.64 -3.95
CA ASP A 34 -34.72 52.63 -4.26
C ASP A 34 -35.26 51.52 -5.18
N CYS A 35 -36.59 51.33 -5.21
CA CYS A 35 -37.26 50.30 -6.01
C CYS A 35 -38.31 50.84 -7.00
N HIS A 36 -38.93 51.99 -6.69
CA HIS A 36 -39.97 52.60 -7.51
C HIS A 36 -39.53 53.93 -8.11
N THR A 37 -40.20 54.33 -9.20
CA THR A 37 -40.00 55.64 -9.82
C THR A 37 -41.25 56.49 -9.64
N THR A 38 -41.09 57.81 -9.77
CA THR A 38 -42.23 58.75 -9.76
C THR A 38 -43.12 58.63 -11.00
N GLU A 39 -42.67 57.93 -12.04
CA GLU A 39 -43.43 57.66 -13.28
C GLU A 39 -44.42 56.50 -13.12
N GLY A 40 -44.23 55.63 -12.12
CA GLY A 40 -45.17 54.56 -11.80
C GLY A 40 -44.66 53.55 -10.78
N TRP A 41 -45.59 52.83 -10.16
CA TRP A 41 -45.33 51.79 -9.13
C TRP A 41 -44.89 50.44 -9.70
N ILE A 42 -44.38 50.42 -10.94
CA ILE A 42 -43.88 49.20 -11.58
C ILE A 42 -42.40 49.08 -11.29
N PHE A 43 -41.99 47.94 -10.74
CA PHE A 43 -40.57 47.64 -10.54
C PHE A 43 -39.85 47.49 -11.88
N SER A 44 -38.72 48.18 -12.03
CA SER A 44 -37.83 48.06 -13.19
C SER A 44 -36.42 47.80 -12.70
N LYS A 45 -35.88 46.62 -13.04
CA LYS A 45 -34.50 46.23 -12.71
C LYS A 45 -33.46 47.21 -13.26
N ALA A 46 -33.77 47.92 -14.35
CA ALA A 46 -32.86 48.88 -14.96
C ALA A 46 -32.74 50.21 -14.18
N THR A 47 -33.72 50.54 -13.34
CA THR A 47 -33.78 51.81 -12.61
C THR A 47 -33.74 51.64 -11.10
N ALA A 48 -34.01 50.43 -10.59
CA ALA A 48 -33.89 50.11 -9.19
C ALA A 48 -32.43 50.22 -8.72
N ARG A 49 -32.24 50.82 -7.54
CA ARG A 49 -30.94 50.97 -6.87
C ARG A 49 -30.68 49.85 -5.86
N PHE A 50 -31.72 49.11 -5.50
CA PHE A 50 -31.63 47.95 -4.62
C PHE A 50 -30.78 46.82 -5.24
N SER A 51 -29.91 46.23 -4.43
CA SER A 51 -29.08 45.06 -4.79
C SER A 51 -29.25 43.96 -3.75
N HIS A 52 -29.33 42.70 -4.19
CA HIS A 52 -29.30 41.55 -3.28
C HIS A 52 -27.95 41.37 -2.56
N ASP A 53 -26.89 42.00 -3.06
CA ASP A 53 -25.56 41.98 -2.42
C ASP A 53 -25.57 42.65 -1.04
N SER A 54 -26.58 43.48 -0.74
CA SER A 54 -26.77 44.08 0.58
C SER A 54 -27.62 43.23 1.53
N THR A 55 -28.01 42.02 1.13
CA THR A 55 -28.82 41.10 1.94
C THR A 55 -28.03 39.85 2.30
N ASP A 56 -28.55 39.04 3.22
CA ASP A 56 -27.93 37.77 3.62
C ASP A 56 -28.00 36.69 2.51
N PHE A 57 -28.74 36.92 1.43
CA PHE A 57 -28.84 36.04 0.28
C PHE A 57 -28.41 36.75 -1.01
N THR A 58 -27.12 36.67 -1.30
CA THR A 58 -26.54 37.15 -2.56
C THR A 58 -27.02 36.28 -3.74
N LEU A 59 -27.49 36.93 -4.80
CA LEU A 59 -27.88 36.24 -6.03
C LEU A 59 -26.64 35.92 -6.88
N ASP A 60 -26.06 34.74 -6.65
CA ASP A 60 -24.94 34.20 -7.44
C ASP A 60 -25.38 33.01 -8.30
N GLY A 61 -24.62 32.73 -9.36
CA GLY A 61 -24.87 31.61 -10.27
C GLY A 61 -26.25 31.66 -10.91
N GLN A 62 -26.97 30.54 -10.85
CA GLN A 62 -28.29 30.39 -11.47
C GLN A 62 -29.36 31.25 -10.77
N HIS A 63 -29.20 31.55 -9.47
CA HIS A 63 -30.14 32.39 -8.73
C HIS A 63 -30.19 33.84 -9.25
N ALA A 64 -29.13 34.33 -9.89
CA ALA A 64 -29.08 35.67 -10.50
C ALA A 64 -30.08 35.87 -11.65
N PHE A 65 -30.55 34.76 -12.24
CA PHE A 65 -31.48 34.74 -13.37
C PHE A 65 -32.89 34.31 -12.98
N THR A 66 -33.13 34.00 -11.70
CA THR A 66 -34.44 33.59 -11.20
C THR A 66 -35.39 34.79 -11.11
N ASP A 67 -36.65 34.57 -11.50
CA ASP A 67 -37.70 35.57 -11.34
C ASP A 67 -37.94 35.90 -9.87
N CYS A 68 -38.08 37.19 -9.53
CA CYS A 68 -38.26 37.66 -8.15
C CYS A 68 -39.40 36.94 -7.40
N ARG A 69 -40.48 36.60 -8.12
CA ARG A 69 -41.67 35.94 -7.56
C ARG A 69 -41.45 34.47 -7.18
N ALA A 70 -40.38 33.84 -7.67
CA ALA A 70 -40.05 32.48 -7.27
C ALA A 70 -39.56 32.42 -5.81
N CYS A 71 -38.91 33.49 -5.33
CA CYS A 71 -38.46 33.62 -3.94
C CYS A 71 -39.45 34.45 -3.10
N HIS A 72 -40.01 35.52 -3.68
CA HIS A 72 -40.96 36.41 -3.04
C HIS A 72 -42.39 36.12 -3.51
N THR A 73 -43.01 35.13 -2.87
CA THR A 73 -44.40 34.71 -3.17
C THR A 73 -45.43 35.77 -2.74
N THR A 74 -45.08 36.59 -1.75
CA THR A 74 -45.83 37.77 -1.30
C THR A 74 -45.03 39.03 -1.61
N LEU A 75 -45.64 40.20 -1.41
CA LEU A 75 -44.94 41.49 -1.49
C LEU A 75 -44.17 41.82 -0.20
N VAL A 76 -44.31 41.01 0.86
CA VAL A 76 -43.56 41.15 2.11
C VAL A 76 -42.21 40.45 1.94
N PHE A 77 -41.20 41.20 1.51
CA PHE A 77 -39.92 40.62 1.07
C PHE A 77 -39.18 39.82 2.16
N ASN A 78 -39.35 40.17 3.44
CA ASN A 78 -38.74 39.48 4.58
C ASN A 78 -39.26 38.05 4.82
N ASP A 79 -40.37 37.66 4.18
CA ASP A 79 -40.92 36.29 4.31
C ASP A 79 -40.10 35.25 3.55
N ALA A 80 -39.27 35.68 2.58
CA ALA A 80 -38.48 34.81 1.75
C ALA A 80 -37.50 33.98 2.57
N LYS A 81 -37.40 32.70 2.24
CA LYS A 81 -36.49 31.76 2.88
C LYS A 81 -35.15 31.72 2.15
N SER A 82 -34.09 31.46 2.90
CA SER A 82 -32.71 31.46 2.40
C SER A 82 -32.02 30.10 2.49
N ASN A 83 -32.62 29.10 3.18
CA ASN A 83 -32.04 27.77 3.21
C ASN A 83 -32.35 27.02 1.91
N CYS A 84 -31.41 26.21 1.43
CA CYS A 84 -31.56 25.46 0.19
C CYS A 84 -32.83 24.60 0.18
N MET A 85 -33.12 23.92 1.30
CA MET A 85 -34.23 22.98 1.45
C MET A 85 -35.62 23.66 1.52
N ASP A 86 -35.69 24.97 1.74
CA ASP A 86 -36.95 25.70 1.72
C ASP A 86 -37.48 25.89 0.28
N CYS A 87 -36.61 25.71 -0.74
CA CYS A 87 -36.95 25.84 -2.15
C CYS A 87 -36.62 24.60 -2.99
N HIS A 88 -35.58 23.85 -2.61
CA HIS A 88 -35.13 22.65 -3.31
C HIS A 88 -35.50 21.39 -2.54
N ASN A 89 -35.94 20.36 -3.28
CA ASN A 89 -36.14 19.05 -2.72
C ASN A 89 -34.81 18.28 -2.70
N ASP A 90 -34.57 17.55 -1.62
CA ASP A 90 -33.43 16.65 -1.55
C ASP A 90 -33.66 15.45 -2.47
N MET A 91 -32.77 15.29 -3.44
CA MET A 91 -32.80 14.16 -4.38
C MET A 91 -32.07 12.93 -3.83
N HIS A 92 -31.38 13.06 -2.69
CA HIS A 92 -30.58 12.01 -2.08
C HIS A 92 -31.30 11.29 -0.94
N ASN A 93 -32.59 11.51 -0.72
CA ASN A 93 -33.39 10.83 0.31
C ASN A 93 -32.73 10.82 1.71
N ASN A 94 -32.08 11.93 2.08
CA ASN A 94 -31.32 12.19 3.29
C ASN A 94 -30.05 11.33 3.49
N THR A 95 -29.57 10.60 2.48
CA THR A 95 -28.41 9.70 2.63
C THR A 95 -27.08 10.45 2.81
N VAL A 96 -26.98 11.69 2.31
CA VAL A 96 -25.75 12.49 2.34
C VAL A 96 -25.79 13.66 3.32
N GLY A 97 -26.88 13.81 4.08
CA GLY A 97 -27.12 14.95 4.98
C GLY A 97 -27.70 16.18 4.27
N LEU A 98 -28.05 17.20 5.05
CA LEU A 98 -28.78 18.39 4.58
C LEU A 98 -27.89 19.60 4.23
N ASP A 99 -26.58 19.49 4.43
CA ASP A 99 -25.63 20.55 4.05
C ASP A 99 -25.29 20.45 2.56
N CYS A 100 -26.20 20.97 1.72
CA CYS A 100 -26.09 20.92 0.26
C CYS A 100 -24.77 21.55 -0.24
N ARG A 101 -24.29 22.58 0.45
CA ARG A 101 -23.11 23.37 0.06
C ARG A 101 -21.80 22.62 0.21
N ARG A 102 -21.80 21.44 0.85
CA ARG A 102 -20.63 20.55 0.90
C ARG A 102 -20.27 20.00 -0.48
N CYS A 103 -21.25 19.84 -1.36
CA CYS A 103 -21.05 19.23 -2.68
C CYS A 103 -21.54 20.10 -3.84
N HIS A 104 -22.61 20.86 -3.64
CA HIS A 104 -23.25 21.66 -4.68
C HIS A 104 -23.00 23.15 -4.47
N ASP A 105 -23.04 23.90 -5.57
CA ASP A 105 -22.98 25.36 -5.52
C ASP A 105 -24.14 25.98 -6.32
N SER A 106 -24.25 27.30 -6.23
CA SER A 106 -25.29 28.10 -6.90
C SER A 106 -25.22 28.04 -8.43
N ARG A 107 -24.12 27.56 -9.02
CA ARG A 107 -23.89 27.51 -10.47
C ARG A 107 -24.31 26.17 -11.05
N SER A 108 -24.14 25.08 -10.29
CA SER A 108 -24.46 23.72 -10.76
C SER A 108 -24.75 22.74 -9.63
N TRP A 109 -25.73 21.86 -9.84
CA TRP A 109 -25.94 20.66 -9.02
C TRP A 109 -25.00 19.50 -9.42
N LEU A 110 -24.29 19.59 -10.54
CA LEU A 110 -23.35 18.56 -10.96
C LEU A 110 -22.07 18.62 -10.12
N VAL A 111 -21.71 17.49 -9.51
CA VAL A 111 -20.49 17.32 -8.71
C VAL A 111 -19.44 16.61 -9.56
N SER A 112 -18.39 17.32 -9.96
CA SER A 112 -17.30 16.75 -10.76
C SER A 112 -16.10 16.28 -9.93
N ASN A 113 -16.02 16.69 -8.65
CA ASN A 113 -14.89 16.45 -7.76
C ASN A 113 -15.18 15.36 -6.71
N ILE A 114 -16.02 14.38 -7.05
CA ILE A 114 -16.45 13.36 -6.08
C ILE A 114 -15.29 12.48 -5.61
N THR A 115 -14.29 12.27 -6.48
CA THR A 115 -13.06 11.53 -6.14
C THR A 115 -12.25 12.29 -5.09
N GLU A 116 -12.07 13.61 -5.25
CA GLU A 116 -11.38 14.45 -4.27
C GLU A 116 -12.11 14.51 -2.93
N ILE A 117 -13.44 14.50 -2.94
CA ILE A 117 -14.25 14.39 -1.72
C ILE A 117 -13.91 13.08 -1.01
N HIS A 118 -13.84 11.95 -1.72
CA HIS A 118 -13.43 10.68 -1.12
C HIS A 118 -12.01 10.73 -0.54
N GLN A 119 -11.06 11.40 -1.21
CA GLN A 119 -9.67 11.54 -0.71
C GLN A 119 -9.58 12.22 0.66
N THR A 120 -10.53 13.10 0.98
CA THR A 120 -10.60 13.79 2.27
C THR A 120 -11.58 13.15 3.26
N SER A 121 -12.18 12.02 2.86
CA SER A 121 -13.17 11.29 3.65
C SER A 121 -12.54 10.15 4.45
N ARG A 122 -13.40 9.30 5.03
CA ARG A 122 -12.99 8.10 5.78
C ARG A 122 -12.48 6.96 4.89
N PHE A 123 -12.71 7.04 3.57
CA PHE A 123 -12.27 6.03 2.62
C PHE A 123 -11.69 6.69 1.37
N PRO A 124 -10.37 6.97 1.36
CA PRO A 124 -9.68 7.47 0.18
C PRO A 124 -9.64 6.40 -0.91
N LEU A 125 -10.07 6.74 -2.11
CA LEU A 125 -10.03 5.83 -3.25
C LEU A 125 -8.59 5.70 -3.75
N MET A 126 -7.94 4.60 -3.39
CA MET A 126 -6.54 4.30 -3.73
C MET A 126 -6.42 2.90 -4.33
N GLY A 127 -5.33 2.63 -5.03
CA GLY A 127 -5.08 1.33 -5.64
C GLY A 127 -6.22 0.89 -6.55
N ALA A 128 -6.68 -0.35 -6.39
CA ALA A 128 -7.81 -0.91 -7.14
C ALA A 128 -9.13 -0.14 -6.95
N HIS A 129 -9.35 0.50 -5.79
CA HIS A 129 -10.60 1.22 -5.48
C HIS A 129 -10.75 2.51 -6.28
N ASN A 130 -9.65 3.08 -6.78
CA ASN A 130 -9.68 4.31 -7.58
C ASN A 130 -10.37 4.14 -8.94
N THR A 131 -10.51 2.91 -9.42
CA THR A 131 -11.18 2.59 -10.69
C THR A 131 -12.49 1.86 -10.51
N ALA A 132 -12.98 1.72 -9.27
CA ALA A 132 -14.25 1.06 -9.00
C ALA A 132 -15.42 1.92 -9.48
N ASP A 133 -16.46 1.26 -10.01
CA ASP A 133 -17.70 1.95 -10.34
C ASP A 133 -18.43 2.31 -9.04
N CYS A 134 -19.18 3.41 -9.04
CA CYS A 134 -19.90 3.86 -7.85
C CYS A 134 -20.84 2.78 -7.29
N SER A 135 -21.43 1.98 -8.19
CA SER A 135 -22.35 0.88 -7.85
C SER A 135 -21.69 -0.31 -7.17
N ASP A 136 -20.36 -0.45 -7.29
CA ASP A 136 -19.63 -1.56 -6.67
C ASP A 136 -19.64 -1.43 -5.14
N CYS A 137 -19.70 -0.19 -4.63
CA CYS A 137 -19.82 0.09 -3.21
C CYS A 137 -21.23 0.60 -2.86
N HIS A 138 -21.73 1.60 -3.59
CA HIS A 138 -23.04 2.21 -3.37
C HIS A 138 -24.07 1.55 -4.28
N THR A 139 -24.61 0.41 -3.84
CA THR A 139 -25.59 -0.39 -4.63
C THR A 139 -26.83 0.41 -5.06
N SER A 140 -27.22 1.44 -4.32
CA SER A 140 -28.31 2.37 -4.66
C SER A 140 -27.87 3.65 -5.39
N ALA A 141 -26.63 3.72 -5.90
CA ALA A 141 -26.11 4.91 -6.59
C ALA A 141 -26.96 5.31 -7.80
N SER A 142 -27.57 4.35 -8.50
CA SER A 142 -28.49 4.60 -9.63
C SER A 142 -29.76 5.35 -9.22
N LEU A 143 -30.11 5.32 -7.93
CA LEU A 143 -31.22 6.06 -7.31
C LEU A 143 -30.74 7.35 -6.63
N LEU A 144 -29.47 7.73 -6.80
CA LEU A 144 -28.81 8.87 -6.14
C LEU A 144 -28.76 8.74 -4.61
N GLU A 145 -28.83 7.51 -4.09
CA GLU A 145 -28.73 7.22 -2.66
C GLU A 145 -27.33 6.70 -2.31
N PHE A 146 -26.63 7.44 -1.46
CA PHE A 146 -25.25 7.17 -1.04
C PHE A 146 -25.22 7.01 0.48
N GLN A 147 -25.76 5.88 0.97
CA GLN A 147 -25.74 5.56 2.39
C GLN A 147 -24.30 5.40 2.91
N PRO A 148 -24.02 5.79 4.17
CA PRO A 148 -22.73 5.52 4.79
C PRO A 148 -22.46 4.01 4.83
N LEU A 149 -21.30 3.61 4.33
CA LEU A 149 -20.84 2.23 4.35
C LEU A 149 -19.89 1.99 5.53
N GLY A 150 -19.77 0.72 5.92
CA GLY A 150 -18.59 0.23 6.64
C GLY A 150 -17.37 0.40 5.74
N VAL A 151 -16.25 0.82 6.32
CA VAL A 151 -15.01 1.15 5.60
C VAL A 151 -13.86 0.24 6.02
N GLU A 152 -14.11 -0.69 6.93
CA GLU A 152 -13.12 -1.71 7.27
C GLU A 152 -13.00 -2.70 6.12
N CYS A 153 -11.80 -3.18 5.87
CA CYS A 153 -11.53 -4.08 4.74
C CYS A 153 -12.48 -5.28 4.74
N ILE A 154 -12.73 -5.86 5.92
CA ILE A 154 -13.58 -7.04 6.10
C ILE A 154 -15.07 -6.76 5.82
N ASP A 155 -15.52 -5.51 5.92
CA ASP A 155 -16.92 -5.15 5.65
C ASP A 155 -17.31 -5.44 4.19
N CYS A 156 -16.33 -5.35 3.28
CA CYS A 156 -16.50 -5.67 1.86
C CYS A 156 -15.83 -6.99 1.47
N HIS A 157 -14.62 -7.25 1.97
CA HIS A 157 -13.78 -8.37 1.56
C HIS A 157 -13.85 -9.59 2.50
N SER A 158 -14.94 -9.74 3.25
CA SER A 158 -15.16 -10.94 4.09
C SER A 158 -15.15 -12.24 3.28
N GLN A 159 -15.77 -12.23 2.10
CA GLN A 159 -15.78 -13.41 1.24
C GLN A 159 -14.37 -13.77 0.77
N ASP A 160 -13.58 -12.78 0.34
CA ASP A 160 -12.18 -12.97 -0.06
C ASP A 160 -11.36 -13.52 1.11
N TYR A 161 -11.54 -12.97 2.31
CA TYR A 161 -10.88 -13.42 3.53
C TYR A 161 -11.15 -14.91 3.83
N TYR A 162 -12.42 -15.34 3.79
CA TYR A 162 -12.79 -16.72 4.08
C TYR A 162 -12.51 -17.70 2.93
N ALA A 163 -12.36 -17.21 1.69
CA ALA A 163 -12.10 -18.03 0.52
C ALA A 163 -10.60 -18.25 0.22
N THR A 164 -9.72 -17.45 0.81
CA THR A 164 -8.27 -17.52 0.56
C THR A 164 -7.68 -18.78 1.20
N THR A 165 -6.94 -19.57 0.40
CA THR A 165 -6.31 -20.83 0.85
C THR A 165 -4.78 -20.77 0.90
N GLU A 166 -4.16 -19.76 0.29
CA GLU A 166 -2.70 -19.66 0.16
C GLU A 166 -2.23 -18.20 0.37
N PRO A 167 -1.75 -17.84 1.59
CA PRO A 167 -1.92 -18.59 2.84
C PRO A 167 -3.37 -18.59 3.33
N ASN A 168 -3.82 -19.68 3.95
CA ASN A 168 -5.19 -19.78 4.47
C ASN A 168 -5.38 -18.89 5.70
N HIS A 169 -6.11 -17.78 5.55
CA HIS A 169 -6.27 -16.80 6.63
C HIS A 169 -6.99 -17.37 7.87
N VAL A 170 -7.97 -18.25 7.67
CA VAL A 170 -8.79 -18.81 8.74
C VAL A 170 -8.01 -19.86 9.52
N GLU A 171 -7.33 -20.76 8.82
CA GLU A 171 -6.53 -21.84 9.42
C GLU A 171 -5.31 -21.29 10.16
N SER A 172 -4.66 -20.27 9.61
CA SER A 172 -3.56 -19.55 10.25
C SER A 172 -4.01 -18.59 11.36
N GLY A 173 -5.32 -18.39 11.54
CA GLY A 173 -5.86 -17.54 12.60
C GLY A 173 -5.46 -16.06 12.46
N PHE A 174 -5.35 -15.57 11.23
CA PHE A 174 -4.97 -14.19 10.98
C PHE A 174 -5.99 -13.18 11.51
N SER A 175 -5.49 -11.97 11.76
CA SER A 175 -6.33 -10.83 12.10
C SER A 175 -7.15 -10.39 10.90
N THR A 176 -8.31 -9.77 11.18
CA THR A 176 -9.06 -9.01 10.17
C THR A 176 -8.50 -7.60 9.96
N ASP A 177 -7.44 -7.22 10.68
CA ASP A 177 -6.62 -6.05 10.37
C ASP A 177 -5.75 -6.34 9.14
N CYS A 178 -6.33 -6.14 7.97
CA CYS A 178 -5.69 -6.49 6.70
C CYS A 178 -4.39 -5.71 6.45
N PHE A 179 -4.16 -4.58 7.13
CA PHE A 179 -2.96 -3.75 6.94
C PHE A 179 -1.68 -4.41 7.49
N GLU A 180 -1.81 -5.47 8.29
CA GLU A 180 -0.67 -6.27 8.74
C GLU A 180 0.10 -6.87 7.56
N CYS A 181 -0.60 -7.22 6.47
CA CYS A 181 0.00 -7.87 5.29
C CYS A 181 -0.31 -7.15 3.96
N HIS A 182 -1.49 -6.57 3.84
CA HIS A 182 -2.00 -5.97 2.62
C HIS A 182 -1.99 -4.45 2.66
N ARG A 183 -2.12 -3.85 1.47
CA ARG A 183 -1.93 -2.42 1.25
C ARG A 183 -3.07 -1.88 0.41
N ILE A 184 -3.75 -0.85 0.91
CA ILE A 184 -4.93 -0.25 0.25
C ILE A 184 -4.58 0.44 -1.08
N ASP A 185 -3.31 0.84 -1.26
CA ASP A 185 -2.77 1.42 -2.49
C ASP A 185 -2.33 0.37 -3.52
N ALA A 186 -2.41 -0.92 -3.19
CA ALA A 186 -2.12 -2.00 -4.13
C ALA A 186 -3.28 -2.25 -5.10
N PHE A 187 -2.95 -2.75 -6.29
CA PHE A 187 -3.93 -3.18 -7.29
C PHE A 187 -4.37 -4.65 -7.13
N LEU A 188 -3.62 -5.43 -6.34
CA LEU A 188 -3.86 -6.86 -6.12
C LEU A 188 -3.60 -7.20 -4.65
N TRP A 189 -4.34 -8.18 -4.12
CA TRP A 189 -4.08 -8.82 -2.84
C TRP A 189 -2.70 -9.51 -2.87
N SER A 190 -1.69 -8.79 -2.39
CA SER A 190 -0.31 -9.26 -2.36
C SER A 190 0.32 -8.85 -1.04
N ALA A 191 1.26 -9.65 -0.57
CA ALA A 191 1.97 -9.43 0.68
C ALA A 191 3.14 -8.42 0.53
N GLN A 192 2.97 -7.38 -0.29
CA GLN A 192 4.01 -6.38 -0.58
C GLN A 192 4.46 -5.58 0.67
N GLY A 193 3.70 -5.65 1.76
CA GLY A 193 4.05 -5.02 3.03
C GLY A 193 5.05 -5.82 3.88
N ILE A 194 5.31 -7.10 3.58
CA ILE A 194 6.12 -7.96 4.45
C ILE A 194 7.62 -7.81 4.11
N ASN A 195 8.37 -7.25 5.05
CA ASN A 195 9.82 -7.05 4.91
C ASN A 195 10.58 -8.34 5.26
N HIS A 196 11.39 -8.84 4.34
CA HIS A 196 12.31 -9.97 4.52
C HIS A 196 13.79 -9.57 4.31
N ASP A 197 14.15 -8.30 4.57
CA ASP A 197 15.53 -7.81 4.39
C ASP A 197 16.52 -8.55 5.30
N PHE A 198 16.04 -9.09 6.42
CA PHE A 198 16.82 -9.92 7.34
C PHE A 198 17.11 -11.33 6.79
N PHE A 199 16.31 -11.81 5.84
CA PHE A 199 16.48 -13.10 5.16
C PHE A 199 16.00 -13.00 3.71
N PRO A 200 16.85 -12.51 2.79
CA PRO A 200 16.43 -12.24 1.42
C PRO A 200 15.96 -13.51 0.70
N LEU A 201 14.70 -13.52 0.24
CA LEU A 201 14.06 -14.60 -0.51
C LEU A 201 14.59 -14.70 -1.94
N THR A 202 15.84 -15.13 -2.08
CA THR A 202 16.57 -15.17 -3.35
C THR A 202 17.26 -16.51 -3.55
N LYS A 203 17.60 -16.84 -4.81
CA LYS A 203 18.33 -18.05 -5.19
C LYS A 203 17.63 -19.32 -4.66
N GLY A 204 18.30 -20.16 -3.88
CA GLY A 204 17.72 -21.37 -3.28
C GLY A 204 16.61 -21.11 -2.26
N HIS A 205 16.50 -19.90 -1.72
CA HIS A 205 15.42 -19.47 -0.82
C HIS A 205 14.34 -18.63 -1.54
N ALA A 206 14.35 -18.61 -2.87
CA ALA A 206 13.24 -18.05 -3.65
C ALA A 206 12.06 -19.03 -3.62
N VAL A 207 11.29 -18.96 -2.54
CA VAL A 207 10.11 -19.80 -2.31
C VAL A 207 8.88 -19.24 -3.01
N SER A 208 7.96 -20.14 -3.35
CA SER A 208 6.68 -19.80 -3.98
C SER A 208 5.55 -19.61 -2.98
N SER A 209 5.65 -20.28 -1.83
CA SER A 209 4.70 -20.21 -0.73
C SER A 209 5.40 -19.89 0.58
N CYS A 210 4.76 -19.04 1.37
CA CYS A 210 5.23 -18.69 2.71
C CYS A 210 5.30 -19.92 3.64
N THR A 211 4.44 -20.93 3.40
CA THR A 211 4.40 -22.17 4.19
C THR A 211 5.61 -23.08 3.97
N GLU A 212 6.44 -22.81 2.95
CA GLU A 212 7.71 -23.51 2.74
C GLU A 212 8.69 -23.21 3.90
N CYS A 213 8.60 -22.01 4.50
CA CYS A 213 9.42 -21.62 5.65
C CYS A 213 8.59 -21.56 6.95
N HIS A 214 7.38 -21.02 6.91
CA HIS A 214 6.48 -20.90 8.07
C HIS A 214 5.61 -22.15 8.25
N THR A 215 6.26 -23.29 8.45
CA THR A 215 5.62 -24.63 8.49
C THR A 215 4.65 -24.84 9.65
N SER A 216 4.76 -24.05 10.73
CA SER A 216 3.86 -24.10 11.88
C SER A 216 2.52 -23.41 11.63
N GLY A 217 2.35 -22.74 10.48
CA GLY A 217 1.19 -21.87 10.21
C GLY A 217 1.20 -20.57 11.02
N VAL A 218 2.25 -20.34 11.81
CA VAL A 218 2.47 -19.14 12.62
C VAL A 218 3.56 -18.30 11.95
N PHE A 219 3.21 -17.06 11.58
CA PHE A 219 4.05 -16.14 10.83
C PHE A 219 4.91 -15.25 11.74
N GLU A 220 5.51 -15.86 12.76
CA GLU A 220 6.48 -15.23 13.65
C GLU A 220 7.89 -15.32 13.05
N PRO A 221 8.84 -14.47 13.50
CA PRO A 221 10.23 -14.56 13.08
C PRO A 221 10.80 -15.97 13.32
N ILE A 222 11.28 -16.59 12.25
CA ILE A 222 12.01 -17.86 12.29
C ILE A 222 13.52 -17.59 12.32
N SER A 223 14.27 -18.55 12.87
CA SER A 223 15.74 -18.50 12.86
C SER A 223 16.26 -18.42 11.42
N THR A 224 17.21 -17.53 11.16
CA THR A 224 17.93 -17.43 9.88
C THR A 224 19.20 -18.28 9.85
N ASP A 225 19.49 -19.01 10.93
CA ASP A 225 20.62 -19.92 11.00
C ASP A 225 20.44 -21.11 10.05
N CYS A 226 21.41 -21.31 9.17
CA CYS A 226 21.34 -22.34 8.13
C CYS A 226 21.13 -23.74 8.72
N PHE A 227 21.88 -24.08 9.78
CA PHE A 227 21.81 -25.39 10.41
C PHE A 227 20.45 -25.63 11.06
N SER A 228 19.82 -24.61 11.63
CA SER A 228 18.49 -24.74 12.23
C SER A 228 17.39 -25.23 11.26
N CYS A 229 17.53 -24.95 9.97
CA CYS A 229 16.62 -25.45 8.92
C CYS A 229 17.17 -26.69 8.20
N HIS A 230 18.49 -26.77 8.05
CA HIS A 230 19.17 -27.77 7.23
C HIS A 230 19.99 -28.78 8.04
N GLU A 231 19.60 -29.02 9.29
CA GLU A 231 20.22 -30.04 10.15
C GLU A 231 20.20 -31.42 9.49
N THR A 232 19.08 -31.78 8.85
CA THR A 232 18.96 -33.07 8.16
C THR A 232 19.94 -33.18 6.99
N ASP A 233 20.11 -32.11 6.20
CA ASP A 233 21.08 -32.07 5.10
C ASP A 233 22.52 -32.16 5.64
N PHE A 234 22.82 -31.42 6.73
CA PHE A 234 24.13 -31.46 7.39
C PHE A 234 24.48 -32.86 7.89
N VAL A 235 23.57 -33.53 8.61
CA VAL A 235 23.79 -34.85 9.19
C VAL A 235 23.84 -35.95 8.13
N SER A 236 23.06 -35.83 7.05
CA SER A 236 22.98 -36.85 6.01
C SER A 236 24.05 -36.76 4.92
N ALA A 237 24.82 -35.67 4.89
CA ALA A 237 25.93 -35.51 3.95
C ALA A 237 26.98 -36.62 4.13
N THR A 238 27.43 -37.20 3.01
CA THR A 238 28.39 -38.32 2.97
C THR A 238 29.65 -38.06 2.13
N ASN A 239 29.67 -36.97 1.36
CA ASN A 239 30.79 -36.58 0.52
C ASN A 239 30.92 -35.05 0.43
N PRO A 240 31.61 -34.40 1.36
CA PRO A 240 32.19 -34.96 2.59
C PRO A 240 31.13 -35.27 3.67
N SER A 241 31.46 -36.11 4.65
CA SER A 241 30.60 -36.27 5.84
C SER A 241 30.85 -35.16 6.85
N HIS A 242 29.86 -34.29 7.09
CA HIS A 242 30.01 -33.19 8.06
C HIS A 242 30.12 -33.68 9.50
N GLN A 243 29.23 -34.59 9.91
CA GLN A 243 29.18 -35.08 11.29
C GLN A 243 30.45 -35.86 11.66
N ASN A 244 30.91 -36.77 10.80
CA ASN A 244 32.09 -37.59 11.10
C ASN A 244 33.40 -36.78 11.05
N SER A 245 33.44 -35.74 10.23
CA SER A 245 34.61 -34.88 10.08
C SER A 245 34.65 -33.73 11.10
N GLY A 246 33.57 -33.54 11.88
CA GLY A 246 33.47 -32.48 12.86
C GLY A 246 33.44 -31.08 12.24
N PHE A 247 32.87 -30.92 11.05
CA PHE A 247 32.73 -29.60 10.42
C PHE A 247 31.83 -28.69 11.27
N SER A 248 32.09 -27.39 11.20
CA SER A 248 31.29 -26.39 11.90
C SER A 248 29.88 -26.29 11.29
N THR A 249 28.93 -25.75 12.05
CA THR A 249 27.60 -25.39 11.53
C THR A 249 27.60 -24.04 10.81
N GLN A 250 28.78 -23.43 10.59
CA GLN A 250 28.92 -22.18 9.84
C GLN A 250 28.92 -22.49 8.34
N CYS A 251 27.73 -22.76 7.79
CA CYS A 251 27.57 -23.26 6.43
C CYS A 251 28.19 -22.36 5.36
N SER A 252 28.21 -21.04 5.59
CA SER A 252 28.78 -20.03 4.68
C SER A 252 30.28 -20.14 4.46
N ASP A 253 30.99 -20.94 5.27
CA ASP A 253 32.42 -21.19 5.08
C ASP A 253 32.69 -21.97 3.80
N CYS A 254 31.72 -22.78 3.36
CA CYS A 254 31.83 -23.62 2.18
C CYS A 254 30.70 -23.39 1.17
N HIS A 255 29.48 -23.15 1.63
CA HIS A 255 28.28 -23.10 0.80
C HIS A 255 27.80 -21.68 0.53
N THR A 256 27.03 -21.53 -0.53
CA THR A 256 26.31 -20.29 -0.84
C THR A 256 24.81 -20.56 -0.89
N THR A 257 24.02 -19.49 -1.01
CA THR A 257 22.57 -19.60 -1.21
C THR A 257 22.17 -20.00 -2.63
N ASP A 258 23.12 -20.25 -3.54
CA ASP A 258 22.80 -20.76 -4.87
C ASP A 258 22.14 -22.15 -4.78
N PRO A 259 21.18 -22.47 -5.67
CA PRO A 259 20.39 -23.69 -5.56
C PRO A 259 21.25 -24.96 -5.50
N GLY A 260 20.84 -25.89 -4.63
CA GLY A 260 21.52 -27.18 -4.47
C GLY A 260 22.80 -27.12 -3.64
N TRP A 261 22.94 -26.16 -2.72
CA TRP A 261 24.13 -26.03 -1.83
C TRP A 261 25.45 -25.89 -2.60
N SER A 262 25.37 -25.32 -3.81
CA SER A 262 26.47 -25.25 -4.77
C SER A 262 26.87 -23.80 -5.03
N PRO A 263 28.16 -23.48 -5.29
CA PRO A 263 29.29 -24.38 -5.16
C PRO A 263 29.66 -24.56 -3.68
N ALA A 264 30.03 -25.78 -3.30
CA ALA A 264 30.72 -26.05 -2.04
C ALA A 264 32.22 -25.84 -2.30
N GLN A 265 32.77 -24.66 -1.95
CA GLN A 265 34.19 -24.39 -2.13
C GLN A 265 34.87 -24.29 -0.79
N PHE A 266 35.93 -25.08 -0.59
CA PHE A 266 36.80 -24.94 0.58
C PHE A 266 38.04 -24.12 0.21
N THR A 267 37.84 -22.88 -0.22
CA THR A 267 38.91 -22.03 -0.78
C THR A 267 40.04 -21.74 0.21
N VAL A 268 39.76 -21.83 1.51
CA VAL A 268 40.76 -21.72 2.58
C VAL A 268 41.67 -22.95 2.69
N HIS A 269 41.50 -23.98 1.86
CA HIS A 269 42.36 -25.17 1.88
C HIS A 269 43.84 -24.80 1.66
N ASP A 270 44.12 -23.88 0.73
CA ASP A 270 45.50 -23.43 0.44
C ASP A 270 46.12 -22.60 1.58
N ASP A 271 45.30 -22.01 2.46
CA ASP A 271 45.77 -21.19 3.58
C ASP A 271 46.28 -22.03 4.76
N TYR A 272 45.70 -23.21 4.95
CA TYR A 272 45.95 -24.07 6.11
C TYR A 272 46.53 -25.45 5.75
N TYR A 273 46.39 -25.89 4.50
CA TYR A 273 46.72 -27.25 4.04
C TYR A 273 47.41 -27.23 2.66
N PHE A 274 47.59 -28.41 2.07
CA PHE A 274 48.24 -28.57 0.77
C PHE A 274 47.51 -27.77 -0.33
N PRO A 275 48.20 -27.01 -1.22
CA PRO A 275 47.52 -26.19 -2.20
C PRO A 275 46.80 -27.00 -3.27
N ILE A 276 45.48 -26.80 -3.40
CA ILE A 276 44.62 -27.42 -4.43
C ILE A 276 43.90 -26.38 -5.30
N TYR A 277 43.84 -25.11 -4.85
CA TYR A 277 43.31 -24.00 -5.63
C TYR A 277 44.41 -23.16 -6.30
N SER A 278 45.67 -23.47 -6.03
CA SER A 278 46.87 -22.85 -6.61
C SER A 278 47.98 -23.89 -6.85
N GLY A 279 49.13 -23.44 -7.40
CA GLY A 279 50.25 -24.33 -7.71
C GLY A 279 50.02 -25.27 -8.89
N ARG A 280 50.85 -26.32 -8.99
CA ARG A 280 50.81 -27.30 -10.11
C ARG A 280 49.59 -28.23 -10.07
N HIS A 281 48.93 -28.33 -8.92
CA HIS A 281 47.80 -29.23 -8.69
C HIS A 281 46.44 -28.55 -8.82
N ARG A 282 46.43 -27.27 -9.20
CA ARG A 282 45.21 -26.48 -9.32
C ARG A 282 44.28 -27.04 -10.39
N GLY A 283 43.08 -27.43 -9.97
CA GLY A 283 42.00 -27.87 -10.87
C GLY A 283 42.18 -29.30 -11.41
N GLU A 284 43.14 -30.05 -10.86
CA GLU A 284 43.37 -31.44 -11.23
C GLU A 284 42.30 -32.38 -10.64
N TRP A 285 41.72 -32.01 -9.49
CA TRP A 285 40.78 -32.83 -8.74
C TRP A 285 39.53 -32.07 -8.35
N ASN A 286 38.42 -32.80 -8.25
CA ASN A 286 37.11 -32.25 -7.89
C ASN A 286 36.47 -32.95 -6.69
N ASN A 287 37.08 -34.02 -6.17
CA ASN A 287 36.60 -34.71 -4.97
C ASN A 287 37.68 -34.72 -3.89
N CYS A 288 37.28 -34.51 -2.64
CA CYS A 288 38.18 -34.61 -1.50
C CYS A 288 38.84 -36.00 -1.44
N PHE A 289 38.11 -37.05 -1.83
CA PHE A 289 38.60 -38.44 -1.83
C PHE A 289 39.64 -38.76 -2.91
N ASP A 290 39.89 -37.84 -3.84
CA ASP A 290 40.97 -37.99 -4.82
C ASP A 290 42.34 -37.95 -4.12
N CYS A 291 42.45 -37.24 -2.99
CA CYS A 291 43.66 -37.20 -2.16
C CYS A 291 43.45 -37.84 -0.76
N HIS A 292 42.27 -37.66 -0.17
CA HIS A 292 41.98 -38.15 1.18
C HIS A 292 41.42 -39.57 1.14
N THR A 293 42.20 -40.54 1.58
CA THR A 293 41.92 -41.97 1.31
C THR A 293 40.88 -42.59 2.25
N GLN A 294 40.38 -41.85 3.23
CA GLN A 294 39.35 -42.33 4.16
C GLN A 294 38.10 -41.47 4.13
N GLN A 295 36.95 -42.15 4.07
CA GLN A 295 35.64 -41.52 3.91
C GLN A 295 35.22 -40.58 5.07
N ASN A 296 35.78 -40.83 6.26
CA ASN A 296 35.40 -40.17 7.50
C ASN A 296 36.58 -39.46 8.18
N SER A 297 37.72 -39.32 7.49
CA SER A 297 38.93 -38.71 8.06
C SER A 297 39.75 -38.04 6.97
N TYR A 298 39.67 -36.72 6.91
CA TYR A 298 40.45 -35.88 5.99
C TYR A 298 41.90 -35.65 6.47
N SER A 299 42.31 -36.20 7.61
CA SER A 299 43.72 -36.16 8.04
C SER A 299 44.57 -37.25 7.37
N LEU A 300 43.95 -38.25 6.76
CA LEU A 300 44.63 -39.30 6.02
C LEU A 300 44.58 -38.99 4.53
N PHE A 301 45.76 -38.92 3.91
CA PHE A 301 45.92 -38.57 2.51
C PHE A 301 47.00 -39.42 1.86
N SER A 302 46.99 -39.45 0.53
CA SER A 302 48.03 -40.12 -0.26
C SER A 302 48.45 -39.26 -1.45
N CYS A 303 49.75 -39.02 -1.57
CA CYS A 303 50.37 -38.41 -2.74
C CYS A 303 50.90 -39.48 -3.71
N THR A 304 51.11 -40.69 -3.21
CA THR A 304 51.84 -41.77 -3.89
C THR A 304 50.94 -42.70 -4.70
N ASP A 305 49.63 -42.64 -4.47
CA ASP A 305 48.64 -43.40 -5.26
C ASP A 305 48.30 -42.73 -6.59
N CYS A 306 48.94 -41.59 -6.88
CA CYS A 306 48.79 -40.82 -8.11
C CYS A 306 49.82 -41.23 -9.19
N HIS A 307 49.50 -40.93 -10.45
CA HIS A 307 50.30 -41.38 -11.59
C HIS A 307 51.69 -40.72 -11.71
N GLU A 308 51.88 -39.50 -11.21
CA GLU A 308 53.13 -38.74 -11.39
C GLU A 308 54.21 -39.05 -10.32
N HIS A 309 53.84 -39.73 -9.23
CA HIS A 309 54.73 -39.92 -8.08
C HIS A 309 55.28 -41.33 -7.89
N ASN A 310 55.23 -42.20 -8.90
CA ASN A 310 55.68 -43.60 -8.78
C ASN A 310 57.06 -43.75 -8.08
N GLN A 311 57.12 -44.65 -7.09
CA GLN A 311 58.29 -44.93 -6.25
C GLN A 311 59.59 -45.08 -7.04
N THR A 312 59.60 -45.84 -8.14
CA THR A 312 60.86 -46.08 -8.88
C THR A 312 61.45 -44.78 -9.45
N GLU A 313 60.60 -43.89 -9.96
CA GLU A 313 61.04 -42.61 -10.50
C GLU A 313 61.43 -41.65 -9.38
N THR A 314 60.59 -41.56 -8.34
CA THR A 314 60.82 -40.73 -7.16
C THR A 314 62.13 -41.11 -6.47
N ASP A 315 62.37 -42.40 -6.20
CA ASP A 315 63.62 -42.92 -5.62
C ASP A 315 64.84 -42.50 -6.45
N SER A 316 64.73 -42.52 -7.79
CA SER A 316 65.84 -42.16 -8.68
C SER A 316 66.22 -40.68 -8.62
N ARG A 317 65.25 -39.81 -8.32
CA ARG A 317 65.40 -38.35 -8.17
C ARG A 317 65.88 -37.96 -6.77
N HIS A 318 65.61 -38.78 -5.75
CA HIS A 318 65.96 -38.50 -4.35
C HIS A 318 67.21 -39.27 -3.85
N ARG A 319 68.04 -39.81 -4.75
CA ARG A 319 69.25 -40.60 -4.39
C ARG A 319 70.24 -39.87 -3.48
N ASP A 320 70.28 -38.55 -3.60
CA ASP A 320 71.20 -37.69 -2.84
C ASP A 320 70.52 -36.98 -1.66
N VAL A 321 69.24 -37.27 -1.40
CA VAL A 321 68.47 -36.71 -0.27
C VAL A 321 68.59 -37.64 0.93
N ASN A 322 69.30 -37.18 1.96
CA ASN A 322 69.39 -37.92 3.22
C ASN A 322 68.02 -38.00 3.90
N ASP A 323 67.73 -39.12 4.55
CA ASP A 323 66.47 -39.40 5.25
C ASP A 323 65.21 -39.43 4.35
N TYR A 324 65.39 -39.56 3.04
CA TYR A 324 64.29 -39.83 2.11
C TYR A 324 63.55 -41.13 2.46
N VAL A 325 62.23 -41.01 2.62
CA VAL A 325 61.31 -42.12 2.84
C VAL A 325 60.12 -41.95 1.91
N TYR A 326 59.86 -42.94 1.07
CA TYR A 326 58.72 -42.92 0.14
C TYR A 326 57.40 -43.20 0.87
N THR A 327 56.89 -42.19 1.58
CA THR A 327 55.56 -42.22 2.21
C THR A 327 54.87 -40.87 2.03
N PRO A 328 53.52 -40.82 1.95
CA PRO A 328 52.79 -39.57 1.77
C PRO A 328 53.16 -38.48 2.80
N THR A 329 53.35 -38.85 4.07
CA THR A 329 53.70 -37.91 5.13
C THR A 329 55.09 -37.32 4.91
N SER A 330 56.09 -38.14 4.62
CA SER A 330 57.44 -37.65 4.31
C SER A 330 57.48 -36.77 3.06
N CYS A 331 56.71 -37.13 2.02
CA CYS A 331 56.57 -36.30 0.83
C CYS A 331 55.99 -34.91 1.16
N PHE A 332 54.95 -34.86 1.99
CA PHE A 332 54.32 -33.61 2.43
C PHE A 332 55.24 -32.76 3.31
N ASP A 333 56.02 -33.39 4.19
CA ASP A 333 56.97 -32.69 5.07
C ASP A 333 58.06 -31.95 4.28
N CYS A 334 58.57 -32.55 3.19
CA CYS A 334 59.53 -31.91 2.28
C CYS A 334 58.88 -30.97 1.26
N HIS A 335 57.71 -31.33 0.73
CA HIS A 335 57.01 -30.58 -0.31
C HIS A 335 55.62 -30.10 0.12
N PRO A 336 55.51 -29.22 1.13
CA PRO A 336 54.22 -28.79 1.69
C PRO A 336 53.38 -27.99 0.69
N ARG A 337 54.00 -27.48 -0.39
CA ARG A 337 53.33 -26.72 -1.47
C ARG A 337 53.27 -27.48 -2.79
N GLY A 338 53.72 -28.73 -2.83
CA GLY A 338 53.66 -29.58 -4.01
C GLY A 338 54.61 -29.17 -5.14
N ASN A 339 55.68 -28.40 -4.87
CA ASN A 339 56.70 -28.12 -5.86
C ASN A 339 57.96 -28.93 -5.58
N ALA A 340 58.51 -29.56 -6.62
CA ALA A 340 59.79 -30.26 -6.58
C ALA A 340 61.01 -29.33 -6.43
N GLU A 341 60.80 -28.01 -6.39
CA GLU A 341 61.85 -26.98 -6.30
C GLU A 341 61.88 -26.29 -4.92
N ASP A 342 61.10 -26.77 -3.94
CA ASP A 342 60.98 -26.15 -2.61
C ASP A 342 62.17 -26.45 -1.66
N ASP A 343 63.30 -26.95 -2.18
CA ASP A 343 64.56 -27.23 -1.44
C ASP A 343 65.68 -26.20 -1.69
#